data_AF-A0A950E243-F1
#
_entry.id   AF-A0A950E243-F1
#
_cell.length_a   1.000
_cell.length_b   1.000
_cell.length_c   1.000
_cell.angle_alpha   90.00
_cell.angle_beta   90.00
_cell.angle_gamma   90.00
#
_symmetry.space_group_name_H-M   'P 1'
#
loop_
_entity.id
_entity.type
_entity.pdbx_description
1 polymer ?
#
loop_
_entity_poly.entity_id
_entity_poly.type
_entity_poly.pdbx_seq_one_letter_code
_entity_poly.pdbx_strand_id
1 'polypeptide(L)'
;MELLATYTFGQALLTVLEFALLILWIWIAVTVVVDVVRSHDLSGWAKAGWLALIVLLPLFGVLIYVIARGDRMKAHEVSGERLQ
;
A
#
# COMPACT_ATOMS: atom_id res chain seq x y z
N MET A 1 39.19 -3.27 3.69
CA MET A 1 38.79 -2.15 2.81
C MET A 1 38.91 -2.58 1.35
N GLU A 2 38.26 -3.69 0.97
CA GLU A 2 38.25 -4.17 -0.43
C GLU A 2 36.86 -4.07 -1.06
N LEU A 3 35.79 -4.07 -0.25
CA LEU A 3 34.41 -3.95 -0.71
C LEU A 3 34.17 -2.68 -1.56
N LEU A 4 34.88 -1.59 -1.28
CA LEU A 4 34.74 -0.35 -2.05
C LEU A 4 35.59 -0.33 -3.32
N ALA A 5 36.65 -1.14 -3.37
CA ALA A 5 37.53 -1.24 -4.53
C ALA A 5 36.90 -2.06 -5.68
N THR A 6 35.96 -2.95 -5.35
CA THR A 6 35.22 -3.78 -6.32
C THR A 6 33.78 -3.30 -6.56
N TYR A 7 33.36 -2.21 -5.89
CA TYR A 7 32.00 -1.70 -6.00
C TYR A 7 31.78 -1.04 -7.36
N THR A 8 31.00 -1.70 -8.21
CA THR A 8 30.74 -1.25 -9.57
C THR A 8 29.65 -0.18 -9.60
N PHE A 9 29.63 0.63 -10.66
CA PHE A 9 28.57 1.62 -10.87
C PHE A 9 27.16 0.99 -10.86
N GLY A 10 27.00 -0.20 -11.46
CA GLY A 10 25.73 -0.91 -11.47
C GLY A 10 25.26 -1.31 -10.07
N GLN A 11 26.18 -1.73 -9.20
CA GLN A 11 25.88 -2.02 -7.80
C GLN A 11 25.47 -0.76 -7.04
N ALA A 12 26.15 0.37 -7.27
CA ALA A 12 25.76 1.66 -6.69
C ALA A 12 24.34 2.07 -7.08
N LEU A 13 24.00 1.95 -8.37
CA LEU A 13 22.66 2.26 -8.86
C LEU A 13 21.60 1.35 -8.22
N LEU A 14 21.85 0.05 -8.16
CA LEU A 14 20.93 -0.92 -7.55
C LEU A 14 20.75 -0.68 -6.05
N THR A 15 21.82 -0.36 -5.31
CA THR A 15 21.72 -0.06 -3.88
C THR A 15 20.91 1.22 -3.62
N VAL A 16 21.12 2.29 -4.41
CA VAL A 16 20.29 3.51 -4.28
C VAL A 16 18.83 3.20 -4.60
N LEU A 17 18.56 2.41 -5.65
CA LEU A 17 17.22 1.97 -6.01
C LEU A 17 16.57 1.14 -4.89
N GLU A 18 17.31 0.20 -4.30
CA GLU A 18 16.86 -0.63 -3.19
C GLU A 18 16.49 0.22 -1.96
N PHE A 19 17.32 1.21 -1.61
CA PHE A 19 17.00 2.15 -0.53
C PHE A 19 15.76 3.00 -0.83
N ALA A 20 15.62 3.49 -2.07
CA ALA A 20 14.42 4.22 -2.49
C ALA A 20 13.16 3.36 -2.39
N LEU A 21 13.24 2.10 -2.84
CA LEU A 21 12.15 1.12 -2.72
C LEU A 21 11.82 0.80 -1.25
N LEU A 22 12.83 0.70 -0.38
CA LEU A 22 12.62 0.50 1.06
C LEU A 22 11.86 1.68 1.68
N ILE A 23 12.26 2.91 1.37
CA ILE A 23 11.58 4.11 1.88
C ILE A 23 10.14 4.17 1.35
N LEU A 24 9.96 3.94 0.05
CA LEU A 24 8.64 3.88 -0.57
C LEU A 24 7.77 2.80 0.08
N TRP A 25 8.34 1.64 0.37
CA TRP A 25 7.66 0.53 1.02
C TRP A 25 7.17 0.89 2.42
N ILE A 26 8.04 1.48 3.25
CA ILE A 26 7.66 1.94 4.60
C ILE A 26 6.57 3.02 4.50
N TRP A 27 6.72 3.95 3.55
CA TRP A 27 5.75 5.02 3.35
C TRP A 27 4.36 4.47 3.01
N ILE A 28 4.27 3.54 2.05
CA ILE A 28 3.01 2.90 1.66
C ILE A 28 2.41 2.11 2.84
N ALA A 29 3.22 1.36 3.57
CA ALA A 29 2.75 0.62 4.74
C ALA A 29 2.11 1.56 5.78
N VAL A 30 2.76 2.68 6.08
CA VAL A 30 2.23 3.68 7.02
C VAL A 30 0.94 4.33 6.50
N THR A 31 0.89 4.76 5.24
CA THR A 31 -0.30 5.43 4.70
C THR A 31 -1.52 4.51 4.68
N VAL A 32 -1.35 3.24 4.28
CA VAL A 32 -2.45 2.27 4.27
C VAL A 32 -2.87 1.90 5.70
N VAL A 33 -1.92 1.77 6.65
CA VAL A 33 -2.25 1.57 8.07
C VAL A 33 -3.08 2.74 8.60
N VAL A 34 -2.70 3.98 8.31
CA VAL A 34 -3.46 5.18 8.72
C VAL A 34 -4.86 5.18 8.11
N ASP A 35 -4.99 4.81 6.84
CA ASP A 35 -6.29 4.69 6.17
C ASP A 35 -7.20 3.63 6.83
N VAL A 36 -6.65 2.44 7.11
CA VAL A 36 -7.36 1.36 7.79
C VAL A 36 -7.77 1.75 9.20
N VAL A 37 -6.92 2.45 9.95
CA VAL A 37 -7.27 2.92 11.31
C VAL A 37 -8.38 3.97 11.24
N ARG A 38 -8.30 4.91 10.30
CA ARG A 38 -9.31 5.97 10.08
C ARG A 38 -10.64 5.45 9.56
N SER A 39 -10.67 4.29 8.92
CA SER A 39 -11.94 3.68 8.49
C SER A 39 -12.79 3.28 9.71
N HIS A 40 -13.95 3.91 9.85
CA HIS A 40 -14.90 3.72 10.96
C HIS A 40 -15.87 2.56 10.72
N ASP A 41 -15.92 2.09 9.47
CA ASP A 41 -16.75 1.01 8.94
C ASP A 41 -16.17 -0.40 9.19
N LEU A 42 -14.93 -0.50 9.69
CA LEU A 42 -14.26 -1.77 9.97
C LEU A 42 -14.29 -2.16 11.44
N SER A 43 -14.65 -3.42 11.70
CA SER A 43 -14.47 -4.05 13.01
C SER A 43 -12.98 -4.21 13.35
N GLY A 44 -12.64 -4.29 14.65
CA GLY A 44 -11.25 -4.40 15.11
C GLY A 44 -10.49 -5.59 14.51
N TRP A 45 -11.17 -6.72 14.29
CA TRP A 45 -10.60 -7.90 13.64
C TRP A 45 -10.31 -7.70 12.15
N ALA A 46 -11.15 -6.95 11.44
CA ALA A 46 -10.88 -6.60 10.06
C ALA A 46 -9.63 -5.72 9.96
N LYS A 47 -9.45 -4.76 10.87
CA LYS A 47 -8.24 -3.92 10.93
C LYS A 47 -6.97 -4.76 11.15
N ALA A 48 -7.01 -5.74 12.05
CA ALA A 48 -5.89 -6.64 12.30
C ALA A 48 -5.53 -7.52 11.09
N GLY A 49 -6.54 -8.06 10.40
CA GLY A 49 -6.34 -8.84 9.17
C GLY A 49 -5.69 -8.02 8.05
N TRP A 50 -6.14 -6.77 7.86
CA TRP A 50 -5.53 -5.84 6.90
C TRP A 50 -4.07 -5.54 7.24
N LEU A 51 -3.77 -5.25 8.50
CA LEU A 51 -2.39 -5.00 8.94
C LEU A 51 -1.47 -6.20 8.65
N ALA A 52 -1.92 -7.42 9.00
CA ALA A 52 -1.14 -8.63 8.78
C ALA A 52 -0.86 -8.87 7.29
N LEU A 53 -1.85 -8.64 6.43
CA LEU A 53 -1.73 -8.86 4.99
C LEU A 53 -0.76 -7.85 4.34
N ILE A 54 -0.78 -6.59 4.78
CA ILE A 54 0.13 -5.53 4.30
C ILE A 54 1.58 -5.80 4.71
N VAL A 55 1.79 -6.25 5.96
CA VAL A 55 3.13 -6.53 6.49
C VAL A 55 3.75 -7.77 5.84
N LEU A 56 2.97 -8.84 5.66
CA LEU A 56 3.48 -10.11 5.15
C LEU A 56 3.61 -10.12 3.62
N LEU A 57 2.70 -9.45 2.91
CA LEU A 57 2.60 -9.53 1.46
C LEU A 57 2.25 -8.15 0.88
N PRO A 58 3.20 -7.21 0.84
CA PRO A 58 2.92 -5.82 0.47
C PRO A 58 2.23 -5.65 -0.90
N LEU A 59 2.67 -6.40 -1.91
CA LEU A 59 2.04 -6.37 -3.23
C LEU A 59 0.61 -6.94 -3.22
N PHE A 60 0.39 -8.06 -2.51
CA PHE A 60 -0.95 -8.66 -2.42
C PHE A 60 -1.89 -7.89 -1.48
N GLY A 61 -1.36 -7.27 -0.43
CA GLY A 61 -2.08 -6.41 0.51
C GLY A 61 -2.75 -5.24 -0.18
N VAL A 62 -1.99 -4.52 -1.01
CA VAL A 62 -2.52 -3.40 -1.80
C VAL A 62 -3.53 -3.88 -2.84
N LEU A 63 -3.25 -4.98 -3.55
CA LEU A 63 -4.15 -5.51 -4.57
C LEU A 63 -5.49 -5.95 -3.97
N ILE A 64 -5.46 -6.68 -2.85
CA ILE A 64 -6.67 -7.14 -2.14
C ILE A 64 -7.41 -5.93 -1.55
N TYR A 65 -6.71 -4.91 -1.05
CA TYR A 65 -7.34 -3.67 -0.57
C TYR A 65 -8.15 -2.98 -1.67
N VAL A 66 -7.56 -2.79 -2.84
CA VAL A 66 -8.24 -2.15 -3.97
C VAL A 66 -9.44 -2.97 -4.45
N ILE A 67 -9.32 -4.30 -4.52
CA ILE A 67 -10.44 -5.18 -4.91
C ILE A 67 -11.57 -5.14 -3.88
N ALA A 68 -11.24 -5.23 -2.59
CA ALA A 68 -12.23 -5.25 -1.52
C ALA A 68 -12.90 -3.88 -1.28
N ARG A 69 -12.24 -2.77 -1.64
CA ARG A 69 -12.69 -1.41 -1.32
C ARG A 69 -12.90 -0.49 -2.52
N GLY A 70 -12.68 -0.96 -3.75
CA GLY A 70 -12.89 -0.20 -4.99
C GLY A 70 -14.36 0.11 -5.32
N ASP A 71 -15.31 -0.49 -4.60
CA ASP A 71 -16.73 -0.47 -4.96
C ASP A 71 -17.51 0.79 -4.51
N ARG A 72 -16.81 1.86 -4.10
CA ARG A 72 -17.47 3.10 -3.63
C ARG A 72 -17.72 4.14 -4.73
N MET A 73 -17.42 3.83 -5.99
CA MET A 73 -17.62 4.77 -7.10
C MET A 73 -18.89 4.53 -7.93
N LYS A 74 -19.60 3.41 -7.76
CA LYS A 74 -20.79 3.10 -8.59
C LYS A 74 -22.13 3.54 -8.01
N ALA A 75 -22.17 4.06 -6.78
CA ALA A 75 -23.43 4.35 -6.09
C ALA A 75 -24.00 5.76 -6.34
N HIS A 76 -23.29 6.64 -7.06
CA HIS A 76 -23.72 8.04 -7.25
C HIS A 76 -24.37 8.35 -8.61
N GLU A 77 -24.31 7.44 -9.59
CA GLU A 77 -24.96 7.67 -10.90
C GLU A 77 -26.47 7.39 -10.89
N VAL A 78 -26.97 6.46 -10.05
CA VAL A 78 -28.37 6.01 -10.13
C VAL A 78 -29.37 6.86 -9.32
N SER A 79 -28.88 7.83 -8.54
CA SER A 79 -29.74 8.70 -7.70
C SER A 79 -29.89 10.14 -8.20
N GLY A 80 -29.21 10.52 -9.28
CA GLY A 80 -29.32 11.86 -9.89
C GLY A 80 -30.49 12.03 -10.86
N GLU A 81 -31.08 10.95 -11.37
CA GLU A 81 -32.08 11.01 -12.46
C GLU A 81 -33.54 10.87 -12.01
N ARG A 82 -33.83 10.83 -10.70
CA ARG A 82 -35.21 10.73 -10.19
C ARG A 82 -35.79 12.05 -9.67
N LEU A 83 -35.18 13.17 -10.04
CA LEU A 83 -35.63 14.53 -9.71
C LEU A 83 -35.83 15.42 -10.96
N GLN A 84 -36.15 14.83 -12.13
CA GLN A 84 -36.77 15.55 -13.26
C GLN A 84 -38.01 14.81 -13.74
#